data_AF-X1LMP6-F1
#
_entry.id   AF-X1LMP6-F1
#
_cell.length_a   1.000
_cell.length_b   1.000
_cell.length_c   1.000
_cell.angle_alpha   90.00
_cell.angle_beta   90.00
_cell.angle_gamma   90.00
#
_symmetry.space_group_name_H-M   'P 1'
#
loop_
_entity.id
_entity.type
_entity.pdbx_description
1 polymer ?
#
loop_
_entity_poly.entity_id
_entity_poly.type
_entity_poly.pdbx_seq_one_letter_code
_entity_poly.pdbx_strand_id
1 'polypeptide(L)'
;MFSSTVHLPSFIYLYHGAGTESLNLEEIAGYLESWFKQVKIELREDFFSFYFSHLPPEKKETTVDTLARKLAAIKVRQVNRNKSFAQPLEGEVEYERRKLLYGKVKSFGILYDGLELLALLSPLVPEEELSLDHCHIKGEFRP
;
A
#
# COMPACT_ATOMS: atom_id res chain seq x y z
N MET A 1 -12.06 -11.74 33.79
CA MET A 1 -11.47 -12.78 32.91
C MET A 1 -11.86 -12.47 31.48
N PHE A 2 -11.03 -11.73 30.75
CA PHE A 2 -11.21 -11.59 29.30
C PHE A 2 -10.38 -12.68 28.63
N SER A 3 -11.00 -13.84 28.39
CA SER A 3 -10.47 -14.82 27.45
C SER A 3 -11.00 -14.47 26.06
N SER A 4 -10.53 -13.35 25.51
CA SER A 4 -10.62 -13.10 24.08
C SER A 4 -9.39 -13.75 23.48
N THR A 5 -9.55 -14.95 22.93
CA THR A 5 -8.55 -15.56 22.05
C THR A 5 -8.28 -14.58 20.92
N VAL A 6 -7.17 -13.86 21.00
CA VAL A 6 -6.72 -12.98 19.92
C VAL A 6 -6.50 -13.89 18.71
N HIS A 7 -7.32 -13.69 17.68
CA HIS A 7 -7.17 -14.40 16.43
C HIS A 7 -5.92 -13.87 15.74
N LEU A 8 -4.84 -14.67 15.76
CA LEU A 8 -3.63 -14.34 15.03
C LEU A 8 -3.82 -14.70 13.56
N PRO A 9 -3.37 -13.85 12.62
CA PRO A 9 -3.40 -14.19 11.21
C PRO A 9 -2.48 -15.38 10.95
N SER A 10 -2.86 -16.26 10.02
CA SER A 10 -2.02 -17.37 9.58
C SER A 10 -0.93 -16.91 8.60
N PHE A 11 -1.13 -15.78 7.92
CA PHE A 11 -0.23 -15.22 6.92
C PHE A 11 0.05 -13.74 7.16
N ILE A 12 1.33 -13.34 7.06
CA ILE A 12 1.75 -11.93 7.04
C ILE A 12 2.52 -11.68 5.74
N TYR A 13 2.07 -10.70 4.98
CA TYR A 13 2.73 -10.23 3.75
C TYR A 13 3.44 -8.91 4.01
N LEU A 14 4.76 -8.91 3.86
CA LEU A 14 5.60 -7.72 3.99
C LEU A 14 5.99 -7.23 2.60
N TYR A 15 5.53 -6.04 2.22
CA TYR A 15 5.83 -5.45 0.91
C TYR A 15 7.10 -4.58 0.98
N HIS A 16 8.00 -4.77 0.01
CA HIS A 16 9.16 -3.90 -0.18
C HIS A 16 8.70 -2.46 -0.45
N GLY A 17 8.97 -1.56 0.49
CA GLY A 17 8.71 -0.14 0.32
C GLY A 17 9.63 0.50 -0.74
N ALA A 18 9.48 1.80 -0.96
CA ALA A 18 10.16 2.59 -2.00
C ALA A 18 11.69 2.76 -1.80
N GLY A 19 12.43 1.67 -1.63
CA GLY A 19 13.89 1.61 -1.71
C GLY A 19 14.64 2.34 -0.60
N THR A 20 14.10 2.36 0.62
CA THR A 20 14.84 2.91 1.77
C THR A 20 15.82 1.87 2.31
N GLU A 21 17.12 2.17 2.29
CA GLU A 21 18.18 1.33 2.89
C GLU A 21 18.01 1.14 4.40
N SER A 22 17.20 1.96 5.06
CA SER A 22 16.97 1.94 6.50
C SER A 22 15.97 0.88 6.98
N LEU A 23 15.21 0.24 6.09
CA LEU A 23 14.22 -0.78 6.45
C LEU A 23 14.67 -2.14 5.93
N ASN A 24 15.23 -2.97 6.81
CA ASN A 24 15.61 -4.35 6.51
C ASN A 24 14.39 -5.27 6.72
N LEU A 25 13.74 -5.67 5.63
CA LEU A 25 12.53 -6.50 5.70
C LEU A 25 12.82 -7.91 6.17
N GLU A 26 14.00 -8.43 5.87
CA GLU A 26 14.47 -9.73 6.32
C GLU A 26 14.64 -9.75 7.85
N GLU A 27 15.17 -8.67 8.43
CA GLU A 27 15.26 -8.49 9.88
C GLU A 27 13.87 -8.40 10.53
N ILE A 28 12.96 -7.64 9.93
CA ILE A 28 11.57 -7.53 10.42
C ILE A 28 10.86 -8.89 10.33
N ALA A 29 11.02 -9.62 9.23
CA ALA A 29 10.49 -10.96 9.08
C ALA A 29 11.05 -11.90 10.15
N GLY A 30 12.37 -11.94 10.35
CA GLY A 30 12.99 -12.77 11.39
C GLY A 30 12.53 -12.38 12.80
N TYR A 31 12.35 -11.09 13.07
CA TYR A 31 11.76 -10.63 14.33
C TYR A 31 10.33 -11.15 14.50
N LEU A 32 9.47 -10.99 13.50
CA LEU A 32 8.08 -11.46 13.56
C LEU A 32 7.99 -12.99 13.68
N GLU A 33 8.81 -13.75 12.94
CA GLU A 33 8.89 -15.21 13.05
C GLU A 33 9.27 -15.67 14.46
N SER A 34 10.18 -14.94 15.13
CA SER A 34 10.60 -15.26 16.50
C SER A 34 9.46 -15.13 17.52
N TRP A 35 8.53 -14.18 17.30
CA TRP A 35 7.35 -13.97 18.13
C TRP A 35 6.19 -14.88 17.74
N PHE A 36 6.00 -15.12 16.44
CA PHE A 36 4.82 -15.78 15.88
C PHE A 36 5.21 -17.08 15.16
N LYS A 37 5.52 -18.12 15.94
CA LYS A 37 6.00 -19.43 15.43
C LYS A 37 5.08 -20.18 14.47
N GLN A 38 3.80 -19.79 14.38
CA GLN A 38 2.79 -20.46 13.55
C GLN A 38 2.36 -19.62 12.34
N VAL A 39 2.88 -18.40 12.21
CA VAL A 39 2.48 -17.46 11.17
C VAL A 39 3.47 -17.53 10.02
N LYS A 40 2.98 -17.74 8.81
CA LYS A 40 3.81 -17.74 7.60
C LYS A 40 4.08 -16.29 7.18
N ILE A 41 5.34 -15.92 7.09
CA ILE A 41 5.75 -14.59 6.62
C ILE A 41 6.21 -14.69 5.17
N GLU A 42 5.71 -13.82 4.30
CA GLU A 42 6.06 -13.75 2.90
C GLU A 42 6.52 -12.34 2.54
N LEU A 43 7.74 -12.25 2.01
CA LEU A 43 8.27 -11.01 1.47
C LEU A 43 7.78 -10.86 0.03
N ARG A 44 7.19 -9.71 -0.28
CA ARG A 44 6.70 -9.33 -1.62
C ARG A 44 7.43 -8.12 -2.14
N GLU A 45 7.40 -7.93 -3.46
CA GLU A 45 7.84 -6.68 -4.08
C GLU A 45 6.99 -5.48 -3.58
N ASP A 46 7.21 -4.29 -4.15
CA ASP A 46 6.30 -3.15 -3.90
C ASP A 46 4.84 -3.54 -4.17
N PHE A 47 3.94 -3.03 -3.32
CA PHE A 47 2.51 -3.35 -3.37
C PHE A 47 1.91 -3.13 -4.76
N PHE A 48 2.25 -2.03 -5.43
CA PHE A 48 1.72 -1.74 -6.76
C PHE A 48 2.39 -2.59 -7.82
N SER A 49 3.71 -2.81 -7.72
CA SER A 49 4.43 -3.74 -8.62
C SER A 49 3.82 -5.14 -8.57
N PHE A 50 3.57 -5.67 -7.37
CA PHE A 50 2.93 -6.97 -7.16
C PHE A 50 1.51 -7.00 -7.73
N TYR A 51 0.71 -5.96 -7.48
CA TYR A 51 -0.63 -5.89 -8.05
C TYR A 51 -0.59 -5.89 -9.60
N PHE A 52 0.28 -5.06 -10.19
CA PHE A 52 0.40 -4.95 -11.64
C PHE A 52 0.96 -6.19 -12.33
N SER A 53 1.74 -7.04 -11.63
CA SER A 53 2.26 -8.29 -12.20
C SER A 53 1.15 -9.33 -12.41
N HIS A 54 0.03 -9.21 -11.70
CA HIS A 54 -1.13 -10.11 -11.79
C HIS A 54 -2.20 -9.60 -12.77
N LEU A 55 -2.03 -8.41 -13.34
CA LEU A 55 -2.95 -7.86 -14.32
C LEU A 55 -2.60 -8.31 -15.74
N PRO A 56 -3.62 -8.52 -16.61
CA PRO A 56 -3.40 -8.65 -18.04
C PRO A 56 -2.69 -7.41 -18.61
N PRO A 57 -1.69 -7.57 -19.51
CA PRO A 57 -0.93 -6.44 -20.06
C PRO A 57 -1.81 -5.33 -20.66
N GLU A 58 -2.90 -5.69 -21.32
CA GLU A 58 -3.85 -4.77 -21.94
C GLU A 58 -4.63 -3.90 -20.93
N LYS A 59 -4.75 -4.35 -19.66
CA LYS A 59 -5.42 -3.60 -18.60
C LYS A 59 -4.47 -2.76 -17.76
N LYS A 60 -3.16 -2.99 -17.86
CA LYS A 60 -2.17 -2.34 -17.00
C LYS A 60 -2.22 -0.82 -17.14
N GLU A 61 -2.17 -0.32 -18.36
CA GLU A 61 -2.11 1.13 -18.64
C GLU A 61 -3.37 1.87 -18.13
N THR A 62 -4.55 1.34 -18.46
CA THR A 62 -5.84 1.93 -18.05
C THR A 62 -6.03 1.87 -16.53
N THR A 63 -5.54 0.81 -15.88
CA THR A 63 -5.57 0.68 -14.42
C THR A 63 -4.63 1.66 -13.75
N VAL A 64 -3.42 1.83 -14.28
CA VAL A 64 -2.45 2.82 -13.80
C VAL A 64 -3.04 4.23 -13.86
N ASP A 65 -3.62 4.63 -14.99
CA ASP A 65 -4.23 5.96 -15.14
C ASP A 65 -5.41 6.18 -14.18
N THR A 66 -6.23 5.15 -14.00
CA THR A 66 -7.36 5.19 -13.07
C THR A 66 -6.89 5.34 -11.62
N LEU A 67 -5.89 4.56 -11.21
CA LEU A 67 -5.32 4.62 -9.87
C LEU A 67 -4.62 5.95 -9.62
N ALA A 68 -3.85 6.46 -10.59
CA ALA A 68 -3.19 7.75 -10.49
C ALA A 68 -4.18 8.89 -10.24
N ARG A 69 -5.30 8.90 -10.98
CA ARG A 69 -6.35 9.91 -10.81
C ARG A 69 -7.03 9.80 -9.45
N LYS A 70 -7.32 8.59 -9.00
CA LYS A 70 -7.92 8.35 -7.66
C LYS A 70 -6.96 8.76 -6.54
N LEU A 71 -5.69 8.37 -6.61
CA LEU A 71 -4.66 8.79 -5.65
C LEU A 71 -4.51 10.31 -5.59
N ALA A 72 -4.51 10.97 -6.75
CA ALA A 72 -4.43 12.42 -6.81
C ALA A 72 -5.66 13.11 -6.19
N ALA A 73 -6.85 12.52 -6.34
CA ALA A 73 -8.09 13.06 -5.78
C ALA A 73 -8.16 12.96 -4.25
N ILE A 74 -7.53 11.94 -3.65
CA ILE A 74 -7.57 11.71 -2.19
C ILE A 74 -6.42 12.43 -1.45
N LYS A 75 -5.60 13.22 -2.15
CA LYS A 75 -4.53 14.02 -1.55
C LYS A 75 -5.09 15.10 -0.64
N VAL A 76 -4.54 15.19 0.57
CA VAL A 76 -4.83 16.26 1.53
C VAL A 76 -4.03 17.50 1.15
N ARG A 77 -4.69 18.46 0.47
CA ARG A 77 -4.08 19.74 0.08
C ARG A 77 -4.00 20.74 1.24
N GLN A 78 -4.99 20.72 2.14
CA GLN A 78 -5.06 21.61 3.30
C GLN A 78 -5.66 20.85 4.49
N VAL A 79 -4.84 20.62 5.52
CA VAL A 79 -5.25 19.86 6.72
C VAL A 79 -6.39 20.55 7.49
N ASN A 80 -6.46 21.89 7.43
CA ASN A 80 -7.41 22.70 8.20
C ASN A 80 -8.67 23.13 7.42
N ARG A 81 -8.89 22.65 6.19
CA ARG A 81 -10.12 22.93 5.43
C ARG A 81 -10.90 21.64 5.20
N ASN A 82 -12.22 21.72 5.36
CA ASN A 82 -13.13 20.65 4.93
C ASN A 82 -12.83 20.29 3.47
N LYS A 83 -12.85 18.98 3.18
CA LYS A 83 -12.58 18.44 1.84
C LYS A 83 -13.37 19.21 0.79
N SER A 84 -12.64 19.95 -0.03
CA SER A 84 -13.14 20.49 -1.28
C SER A 84 -13.01 19.38 -2.31
N PHE A 85 -14.12 18.88 -2.85
CA PHE A 85 -14.20 17.94 -3.98
C PHE A 85 -13.71 18.58 -5.29
N ALA A 86 -12.56 19.23 -5.26
CA ALA A 86 -11.93 19.77 -6.45
C ALA A 86 -11.28 18.61 -7.20
N GLN A 87 -11.50 18.58 -8.51
CA GLN A 87 -10.81 17.63 -9.39
C GLN A 87 -9.29 17.75 -9.21
N PRO A 88 -8.54 16.63 -9.27
CA PRO A 88 -7.09 16.67 -9.29
C PRO A 88 -6.60 17.46 -10.51
N LEU A 89 -5.53 18.22 -10.34
CA LEU A 89 -4.82 18.85 -11.45
C LEU A 89 -4.12 17.76 -12.26
N GLU A 90 -4.04 17.91 -13.58
CA GLU A 90 -3.38 16.92 -14.44
C GLU A 90 -1.90 16.69 -14.04
N GLY A 91 -1.22 17.73 -13.52
CA GLY A 91 0.12 17.57 -12.96
C GLY A 91 0.18 16.69 -11.71
N GLU A 92 -0.87 16.68 -10.87
CA GLU A 92 -0.97 15.77 -9.72
C GLU A 92 -1.22 14.34 -10.17
N VAL A 93 -2.05 14.15 -11.21
CA VAL A 93 -2.30 12.82 -11.81
C VAL A 93 -1.02 12.26 -12.41
N GLU A 94 -0.31 13.03 -13.23
CA GLU A 94 0.95 12.61 -13.85
C GLU A 94 2.02 12.31 -12.80
N TYR A 95 2.06 13.06 -11.70
CA TYR A 95 2.94 12.76 -10.57
C TYR A 95 2.67 11.36 -9.98
N GLU A 96 1.40 11.05 -9.66
CA GLU A 96 1.03 9.73 -9.12
C GLU A 96 1.28 8.62 -10.14
N ARG A 97 0.99 8.88 -11.42
CA ARG A 97 1.26 7.93 -12.51
C ARG A 97 2.73 7.53 -12.58
N ARG A 98 3.64 8.52 -12.55
CA ARG A 98 5.09 8.27 -12.52
C ARG A 98 5.50 7.54 -11.25
N LYS A 99 4.89 7.85 -10.11
CA LYS A 99 5.16 7.16 -8.85
C LYS A 99 4.77 5.69 -8.93
N LEU A 100 3.59 5.38 -9.47
CA LEU A 100 3.10 4.00 -9.66
C LEU A 100 3.96 3.19 -10.64
N LEU A 101 4.43 3.80 -11.73
CA LEU A 101 5.20 3.10 -12.75
C LEU A 101 6.68 2.91 -12.41
N TYR A 102 7.27 3.89 -11.72
CA TYR A 102 8.73 3.94 -11.56
C TYR A 102 9.21 3.88 -10.11
N GLY A 103 8.31 3.96 -9.12
CA GLY A 103 8.58 3.78 -7.68
C GLY A 103 9.57 4.76 -7.03
N LYS A 104 10.29 5.56 -7.82
CA LYS A 104 11.48 6.34 -7.39
C LYS A 104 11.22 7.85 -7.28
N VAL A 105 9.97 8.29 -7.39
CA VAL A 105 9.67 9.72 -7.25
C VAL A 105 9.70 10.07 -5.76
N LYS A 106 10.73 10.81 -5.31
CA LYS A 106 10.79 11.31 -3.94
C LYS A 106 9.53 12.12 -3.64
N SER A 107 8.71 11.61 -2.74
CA SER A 107 7.52 12.30 -2.23
C SER A 107 7.86 13.03 -0.94
N PHE A 108 8.05 14.36 -0.99
CA PHE A 108 8.17 15.15 0.23
C PHE A 108 6.82 15.82 0.55
N GLY A 109 6.32 15.59 1.77
CA GLY A 109 5.15 16.32 2.29
C GLY A 109 3.78 15.94 1.70
N ILE A 110 3.68 14.86 0.92
CA ILE A 110 2.38 14.38 0.43
C ILE A 110 1.65 13.66 1.54
N LEU A 111 0.39 14.02 1.75
CA LEU A 111 -0.54 13.37 2.66
C LEU A 111 -1.77 12.93 1.87
N TYR A 112 -2.28 11.75 2.18
CA TYR A 112 -3.52 11.23 1.63
C TYR A 112 -4.52 11.06 2.79
N ASP A 113 -5.81 11.13 2.48
CA ASP A 113 -6.83 10.72 3.45
C ASP A 113 -6.72 9.21 3.69
N GLY A 114 -6.48 8.80 4.93
CA GLY A 114 -6.21 7.41 5.27
C GLY A 114 -7.38 6.47 5.03
N LEU A 115 -8.62 6.93 5.22
CA LEU A 115 -9.82 6.11 5.01
C LEU A 115 -10.09 5.91 3.53
N GLU A 116 -9.95 6.98 2.73
CA GLU A 116 -10.08 6.85 1.28
C GLU A 116 -8.92 6.08 0.65
N LEU A 117 -7.71 6.22 1.19
CA LEU A 117 -6.58 5.41 0.77
C LEU A 117 -6.83 3.92 1.06
N LEU A 118 -7.33 3.60 2.26
CA LEU A 118 -7.70 2.23 2.60
C LEU A 118 -8.77 1.69 1.64
N ALA A 119 -9.84 2.45 1.39
CA ALA A 119 -10.90 2.08 0.46
C ALA A 119 -10.42 1.93 -1.00
N LEU A 120 -9.35 2.65 -1.38
CA LEU A 120 -8.72 2.54 -2.69
C LEU A 120 -7.82 1.31 -2.81
N LEU A 121 -7.10 0.96 -1.74
CA LEU A 121 -6.12 -0.14 -1.75
C LEU A 121 -6.74 -1.50 -1.45
N SER A 122 -7.79 -1.57 -0.63
CA SER A 122 -8.40 -2.84 -0.24
C SER A 122 -8.88 -3.70 -1.42
N PRO A 123 -9.44 -3.14 -2.52
CA PRO A 123 -9.85 -3.94 -3.68
C PRO A 123 -8.68 -4.41 -4.55
N LEU A 124 -7.46 -3.98 -4.26
CA LEU A 124 -6.24 -4.39 -4.98
C LEU A 124 -5.58 -5.62 -4.34
N VAL A 125 -6.02 -6.00 -3.14
CA VAL A 125 -5.60 -7.24 -2.48
C VAL A 125 -6.31 -8.42 -3.17
N PRO A 126 -5.62 -9.55 -3.43
CA PRO A 126 -6.25 -10.75 -3.97
C PRO A 126 -7.46 -11.19 -3.16
N GLU A 127 -8.51 -11.66 -3.83
CA GLU A 127 -9.79 -12.02 -3.17
C GLU A 127 -9.60 -13.16 -2.16
N GLU A 128 -8.67 -14.06 -2.43
CA GLU A 128 -8.29 -15.18 -1.57
C GLU A 128 -7.58 -14.74 -0.28
N GLU A 129 -7.09 -13.50 -0.23
CA GLU A 129 -6.34 -12.92 0.89
C GLU A 129 -7.19 -11.92 1.68
N LEU A 130 -8.48 -11.75 1.35
CA LEU A 130 -9.41 -10.84 2.03
C LEU A 130 -10.10 -11.50 3.24
N SER A 131 -9.31 -12.03 4.17
CA SER A 131 -9.84 -12.62 5.41
C SER A 131 -9.00 -12.23 6.63
N LEU A 132 -9.51 -12.49 7.84
CA LEU A 132 -8.78 -12.25 9.09
C LEU A 132 -7.56 -13.17 9.27
N ASP A 133 -7.40 -14.19 8.40
CA ASP A 133 -6.22 -15.05 8.38
C ASP A 133 -5.03 -14.38 7.68
N HIS A 134 -5.24 -13.27 6.96
CA HIS A 134 -4.22 -12.61 6.15
C HIS A 134 -3.99 -11.18 6.64
N CYS A 135 -2.73 -10.85 6.88
CA CYS A 135 -2.30 -9.52 7.29
C CYS A 135 -1.34 -8.94 6.25
N HIS A 136 -1.65 -7.74 5.75
CA HIS A 136 -0.82 -7.04 4.77
C HIS A 136 -0.15 -5.84 5.43
N ILE A 137 1.18 -5.81 5.43
CA ILE A 137 1.97 -4.72 5.99
C ILE A 137 2.76 -4.08 4.85
N LYS A 138 2.32 -2.88 4.46
CA LYS A 138 3.03 -2.03 3.51
C LYS A 138 3.83 -0.97 4.27
N GLY A 139 5.15 -1.07 4.23
CA GLY A 139 6.03 -0.04 4.77
C GLY A 139 6.17 1.14 3.80
N GLU A 140 5.74 2.34 4.20
CA GLU A 140 6.17 3.58 3.55
C GLU A 140 7.14 4.31 4.47
N PHE A 141 8.43 4.05 4.30
CA PHE A 141 9.47 4.73 5.07
C PHE A 141 9.96 5.96 4.30
N ARG A 142 10.16 7.06 5.02
CA ARG A 142 10.77 8.28 4.50
C ARG A 142 12.21 8.33 5.02
N PRO A 143 13.23 8.53 4.16
CA PRO A 143 14.56 8.91 4.64
C PRO A 143 14.55 10.31 5.28
#